data_AF-A0A831XF77-F1
#
_entry.id   AF-A0A831XF77-F1
#
_cell.length_a   1.000
_cell.length_b   1.000
_cell.length_c   1.000
_cell.angle_alpha   90.00
_cell.angle_beta   90.00
_cell.angle_gamma   90.00
#
_symmetry.space_group_name_H-M   'P 1'
#
loop_
_entity.id
_entity.type
_entity.pdbx_description
1 polymer ?
#
loop_
_entity_poly.entity_id
_entity_poly.type
_entity_poly.pdbx_seq_one_letter_code
_entity_poly.pdbx_strand_id
1 'polypeptide(L)'
;MPTRTLPLFPLNTVLFPGGLLPLQIFEPRYRQMIGECMEGDRLFGVCLIRRGEEVGEPAEPYDVGTTAEILRLQPRGEGRYTLVAKGRDRYRIV
;
A
#
# COMPACT_ATOMS: atom_id res chain seq x y z
N MET A 1 -17.25 -7.13 11.48
CA MET A 1 -16.39 -6.74 10.33
C MET A 1 -15.69 -8.01 9.87
N PRO A 2 -15.77 -8.40 8.60
CA PRO A 2 -15.07 -9.58 8.13
C PRO A 2 -13.55 -9.37 8.24
N THR A 3 -12.85 -10.37 8.77
CA THR A 3 -11.38 -10.38 8.81
C THR A 3 -10.87 -10.83 7.45
N ARG A 4 -9.90 -10.10 6.89
CA ARG A 4 -9.25 -10.45 5.63
C ARG A 4 -7.76 -10.17 5.72
N THR A 5 -6.96 -11.02 5.09
CA THR A 5 -5.55 -10.72 4.86
C THR A 5 -5.45 -9.62 3.81
N LEU A 6 -4.71 -8.56 4.14
CA LEU A 6 -4.34 -7.50 3.20
C LEU A 6 -2.82 -7.33 3.23
N PRO A 7 -2.17 -7.23 2.06
CA PRO A 7 -0.79 -6.78 2.01
C PRO A 7 -0.69 -5.35 2.54
N LEU A 8 0.35 -5.05 3.32
CA LEU A 8 0.53 -3.75 3.96
C LEU A 8 1.66 -2.96 3.33
N PHE A 9 1.43 -1.67 3.17
CA PHE A 9 2.41 -0.70 2.71
C PHE A 9 2.50 0.44 3.73
N PRO A 10 3.44 0.34 4.69
CA PRO A 10 3.70 1.40 5.65
C PRO A 10 4.33 2.62 4.96
N LEU A 11 3.81 3.82 5.24
CA LEU A 11 4.31 5.10 4.72
C LEU A 11 4.41 6.13 5.86
N ASN A 12 5.17 7.22 5.67
CA ASN A 12 5.14 8.41 6.56
C ASN A 12 3.96 9.35 6.22
N THR A 13 2.99 8.88 5.45
CA THR A 13 1.80 9.64 5.03
C THR A 13 0.53 8.89 5.36
N VAL A 14 -0.50 9.62 5.78
CA VAL A 14 -1.83 9.09 6.02
C VAL A 14 -2.68 9.23 4.75
N LEU A 15 -3.25 8.12 4.29
CA LEU A 15 -4.27 8.11 3.24
C LEU A 15 -5.66 8.14 3.86
N PHE A 16 -6.51 9.06 3.40
CA PHE A 16 -7.92 9.11 3.78
C PHE A 16 -8.81 8.46 2.71
N PRO A 17 -9.98 7.91 3.08
CA PRO A 17 -11.02 7.51 2.14
C PRO A 17 -11.31 8.61 1.10
N GLY A 18 -11.35 8.23 -0.17
CA GLY A 18 -11.53 9.13 -1.31
C GLY A 18 -10.26 9.83 -1.80
N GLY A 19 -9.20 9.91 -1.00
CA GLY A 19 -7.93 10.53 -1.36
C GLY A 19 -7.17 9.74 -2.43
N LEU A 20 -6.38 10.44 -3.23
CA LEU A 20 -5.49 9.84 -4.23
C LEU A 20 -4.06 9.75 -3.70
N LEU A 21 -3.41 8.63 -3.95
CA LEU A 21 -2.04 8.35 -3.53
C LEU A 21 -1.20 7.95 -4.75
N PRO A 22 -0.45 8.89 -5.34
CA PRO A 22 0.55 8.58 -6.36
C PRO A 22 1.80 7.99 -5.69
N LEU A 23 2.30 6.86 -6.20
CA LEU A 23 3.48 6.17 -5.65
C LEU A 23 4.48 5.81 -6.75
N GLN A 24 5.75 5.76 -6.36
CA GLN A 24 6.84 5.18 -7.13
C GLN A 24 7.34 3.93 -6.43
N ILE A 25 7.20 2.78 -7.10
CA ILE A 25 7.57 1.48 -6.54
C ILE A 25 8.88 1.04 -7.19
N PHE A 26 9.90 0.89 -6.36
CA PHE A 26 11.24 0.43 -6.79
C PHE A 26 11.69 -0.81 -6.01
N GLU A 27 11.26 -0.99 -4.75
CA GLU A 27 11.66 -2.15 -3.95
C GLU A 27 11.04 -3.46 -4.46
N PRO A 28 11.83 -4.54 -4.62
CA PRO A 28 11.35 -5.84 -5.08
C PRO A 28 10.15 -6.39 -4.30
N ARG A 29 10.15 -6.27 -2.97
CA ARG A 29 9.04 -6.74 -2.11
C ARG A 29 7.71 -6.07 -2.45
N TYR A 30 7.72 -4.75 -2.66
CA TYR A 30 6.51 -4.01 -3.00
C TYR A 30 6.09 -4.23 -4.45
N ARG A 31 7.03 -4.51 -5.36
CA ARG A 31 6.69 -4.94 -6.72
C ARG A 31 5.93 -6.27 -6.73
N GLN A 32 6.41 -7.24 -5.94
CA GLN A 32 5.73 -8.52 -5.79
C GLN A 32 4.34 -8.32 -5.18
N MET A 33 4.25 -7.57 -4.08
CA MET A 33 2.98 -7.22 -3.43
C MET A 33 1.97 -6.60 -4.40
N ILE A 34 2.41 -5.63 -5.22
CA ILE A 34 1.54 -4.98 -6.20
C ILE A 34 1.13 -5.96 -7.31
N GLY A 35 2.01 -6.87 -7.72
CA GLY A 35 1.67 -7.97 -8.64
C GLY A 35 0.54 -8.84 -8.09
N GLU A 36 0.67 -9.31 -6.85
CA GLU A 36 -0.34 -10.11 -6.15
C GLU A 36 -1.67 -9.34 -6.01
N CYS A 37 -1.62 -8.04 -5.71
CA CYS A 37 -2.82 -7.19 -5.68
C CYS A 37 -3.53 -7.14 -7.04
N MET A 38 -2.77 -7.04 -8.13
CA MET A 38 -3.32 -6.95 -9.49
C MET A 38 -3.97 -8.25 -9.97
N GLU A 39 -3.52 -9.40 -9.47
CA GLU A 39 -4.13 -10.72 -9.71
C GLU A 39 -5.38 -10.95 -8.85
N GLY A 40 -5.45 -10.29 -7.68
CA GLY A 40 -6.59 -10.32 -6.78
C GLY A 40 -7.57 -9.16 -6.99
N ASP A 41 -7.96 -8.53 -5.88
CA ASP A 41 -8.98 -7.46 -5.85
C ASP A 41 -8.41 -6.03 -5.88
N ARG A 42 -7.12 -5.89 -6.19
CA ARG A 42 -6.42 -4.61 -6.35
C ARG A 42 -6.35 -3.77 -5.09
N LEU A 43 -6.54 -4.37 -3.92
CA LEU A 43 -6.48 -3.68 -2.63
C LEU A 43 -5.20 -4.01 -1.85
N PHE A 44 -4.61 -2.98 -1.26
CA PHE A 44 -3.58 -3.08 -0.24
C PHE A 44 -3.90 -2.14 0.92
N GLY A 45 -3.28 -2.34 2.08
CA GLY A 45 -3.44 -1.48 3.24
C GLY A 45 -2.36 -0.41 3.30
N VAL A 46 -2.75 0.86 3.47
CA VAL A 46 -1.82 1.96 3.79
C VAL A 46 -1.96 2.30 5.26
N CYS A 47 -0.84 2.33 5.96
CA CYS A 47 -0.78 2.68 7.38
C CYS A 47 0.42 3.59 7.65
N LEU A 48 0.28 4.44 8.66
CA LEU A 48 1.36 5.33 9.08
C LEU A 48 2.44 4.51 9.79
N ILE A 49 3.71 4.81 9.52
CA ILE A 49 4.84 4.25 10.25
C ILE A 49 4.85 4.81 11.67
N ARG A 50 4.86 3.92 12.67
CA ARG A 50 5.03 4.25 14.09
C ARG A 50 6.51 4.28 14.46
N ARG A 51 7.31 3.32 13.97
CA ARG A 51 8.76 3.23 14.14
C ARG A 51 9.41 2.59 12.92
N GLY A 52 10.58 3.09 12.54
CA GLY A 52 11.34 2.62 11.36
C GLY A 52 11.31 3.62 10.21
N GLU A 53 11.83 3.19 9.06
CA GLU A 53 11.87 3.98 7.81
C GLU A 53 10.97 3.35 6.75
N GLU A 54 10.59 4.12 5.72
CA GLU A 54 9.78 3.62 4.60
C GLU A 54 10.49 2.55 3.76
N VAL A 55 11.82 2.56 3.79
CA VAL A 55 12.69 1.76 2.94
C VAL A 55 13.62 0.93 3.81
N GLY A 56 13.83 -0.34 3.42
CA GLY A 56 14.71 -1.26 4.15
C GLY A 56 13.94 -2.18 5.10
N GLU A 57 14.31 -2.19 6.38
CA GLU A 57 13.73 -3.11 7.37
C GLU A 57 12.20 -2.92 7.51
N PRO A 58 11.45 -3.97 7.89
CA PRO A 58 10.01 -3.85 8.14
C PRO A 58 9.73 -2.79 9.22
N ALA A 59 9.06 -1.72 8.83
CA ALA A 59 8.61 -0.70 9.77
C ALA A 59 7.47 -1.22 10.65
N GLU A 60 7.40 -0.76 11.90
CA GLU A 60 6.26 -0.98 12.77
C GLU A 60 5.15 0.01 12.40
N PRO A 61 3.99 -0.43 11.89
CA PRO A 61 2.89 0.47 11.55
C PRO A 61 2.03 0.80 12.78
N TYR A 62 1.21 1.84 12.67
CA TYR A 62 0.03 1.99 13.53
C TYR A 62 -1.05 0.97 13.18
N ASP A 63 -1.86 0.60 14.17
CA ASP A 63 -2.88 -0.45 14.04
C ASP A 63 -4.06 -0.05 13.15
N VAL A 64 -4.19 1.24 12.80
CA VAL A 64 -5.29 1.76 11.98
C VAL A 64 -4.73 2.33 10.68
N GLY A 65 -5.32 1.90 9.57
CA GLY A 65 -4.95 2.35 8.23
C GLY A 65 -6.16 2.48 7.32
N THR A 66 -5.88 2.73 6.05
CA THR A 66 -6.88 2.87 4.99
C THR A 66 -6.57 1.92 3.85
N THR A 67 -7.56 1.17 3.38
CA THR A 67 -7.43 0.34 2.18
C THR A 67 -7.26 1.24 0.96
N ALA A 68 -6.35 0.86 0.09
CA ALA A 68 -5.97 1.59 -1.11
C ALA A 68 -6.22 0.70 -2.33
N GLU A 69 -7.07 1.16 -3.24
CA GLU A 69 -7.35 0.48 -4.49
C GLU A 69 -6.46 1.01 -5.61
N ILE A 70 -5.77 0.12 -6.31
CA ILE A 70 -4.94 0.47 -7.45
C ILE A 70 -5.84 0.88 -8.62
N LEU A 71 -5.84 2.17 -8.95
CA LEU A 71 -6.57 2.71 -10.10
C LEU A 71 -5.76 2.60 -11.39
N ARG A 72 -4.44 2.81 -11.30
CA ARG A 72 -3.54 2.78 -12.44
C ARG A 72 -2.16 2.27 -12.01
N LEU A 73 -1.57 1.41 -12.84
CA LEU A 73 -0.21 0.92 -12.71
C LEU A 73 0.51 1.08 -14.05
N GLN A 74 1.72 1.64 -14.04
CA GLN A 74 2.51 1.89 -15.24
C GLN A 74 3.97 1.48 -15.00
N PRO A 75 4.52 0.58 -15.84
CA PRO A 75 5.96 0.32 -15.83
C PRO A 75 6.73 1.57 -16.27
N ARG A 76 7.87 1.84 -15.63
CA ARG A 76 8.80 2.92 -15.98
C ARG A 76 10.14 2.44 -16.56
N GLY A 77 10.31 1.12 -16.72
CA GLY A 77 11.60 0.51 -17.09
C GLY A 77 12.43 0.14 -15.85
N GLU A 78 13.40 -0.76 -16.02
CA GLU A 78 14.31 -1.22 -14.95
C GLU A 78 13.60 -1.76 -13.69
N GLY A 79 12.40 -2.31 -13.87
CA GLY A 79 11.61 -2.85 -12.77
C GLY A 79 10.95 -1.80 -11.86
N ARG A 80 10.97 -0.52 -12.24
CA ARG A 80 10.26 0.54 -11.51
C ARG A 80 8.82 0.66 -12.01
N TYR A 81 7.90 0.97 -11.11
CA TYR A 81 6.51 1.27 -11.45
C TYR A 81 6.08 2.61 -10.89
N THR A 82 5.21 3.30 -11.62
CA THR A 82 4.36 4.34 -11.05
C THR A 82 2.96 3.81 -10.88
N LEU A 83 2.35 4.09 -9.73
CA LEU A 83 0.97 3.69 -9.45
C LEU A 83 0.17 4.87 -8.91
N VAL A 84 -1.13 4.86 -9.16
CA VAL A 84 -2.09 5.75 -8.50
C VAL A 84 -3.11 4.88 -7.80
N ALA A 85 -3.23 5.05 -6.49
CA ALA A 85 -4.26 4.39 -5.68
C ALA A 85 -5.29 5.38 -5.14
N LYS A 86 -6.47 4.87 -4.78
CA LYS A 86 -7.52 5.62 -4.11
C LYS A 86 -7.87 4.99 -2.77
N GLY A 87 -7.95 5.80 -1.72
CA GLY A 87 -8.40 5.35 -0.41
C GLY A 87 -9.87 4.92 -0.45
N ARG A 88 -10.20 3.79 0.17
CA ARG A 88 -11.57 3.24 0.23
C ARG A 88 -12.11 3.25 1.66
N ASP A 89 -11.66 2.32 2.49
CA ASP A 89 -12.23 2.07 3.82
C ASP A 89 -11.14 2.06 4.88
N ARG A 90 -11.51 2.41 6.12
CA ARG A 90 -10.60 2.23 7.26
C ARG A 90 -10.56 0.76 7.67
N TYR A 91 -9.38 0.29 8.05
CA TYR A 91 -9.20 -1.03 8.65
C TYR A 91 -8.44 -0.93 9.98
N ARG A 92 -8.47 -2.03 10.74
CA ARG A 92 -7.66 -2.22 11.94
C ARG A 92 -6.89 -3.54 11.83
N ILE A 93 -5.62 -3.53 12.18
CA ILE A 93 -4.75 -4.72 12.31
C ILE A 93 -5.14 -5.45 13.59
N VAL A 94 -5.30 -6.78 13.52
CA VAL A 94 -5.74 -7.65 14.62
C VAL A 94 -4.82 -8.85 14.81
#